data_AF-A0A345QF44-F1
#
_entry.id   AF-A0A345QF44-F1
#
_cell.length_a   1.000
_cell.length_b   1.000
_cell.length_c   1.000
_cell.angle_alpha   90.00
_cell.angle_beta   90.00
_cell.angle_gamma   90.00
#
_symmetry.space_group_name_H-M   'P 1'
#
loop_
_entity.id
_entity.type
_entity.pdbx_description
1 polymer ?
#
loop_
_entity_poly.entity_id
_entity_poly.type
_entity_poly.pdbx_seq_one_letter_code
_entity_poly.pdbx_strand_id
1 'polypeptide(L)'
;MCRLYAMHANEPTRVECGLVKAQNALMQQSKGDMQGYAHGHGWGVADYNNGLPLLEKQTWAAFHGEHFARNAARIYARTVVAHVRRATVGGTSMENTHPFHHGKWIFAHNGTVPNFDLVRPLILEHMDPLHRSEIAGTTDSEHVFRYLLSLFLRHPERGLKTVVGQGLEQIIKWSERINPKARVGLNIVLTDGEHVIGSRFNRSLHYLVRDHLFDCPICGKPHVHHNPRTAYQSVEIASEPVTLNEDWYEVPNKTLYTIAEDFRLDMEPLAHG
;
A
#
# COMPACT_ATOMS: atom_id res chain seq x y z
N MET A 1 3.32 0.05 14.09
CA MET A 1 2.62 0.19 12.82
C MET A 1 3.66 0.40 11.76
N CYS A 2 3.48 -0.17 10.57
CA CYS A 2 4.44 -0.16 9.48
C CYS A 2 4.44 1.19 8.72
N ARG A 3 5.22 1.29 7.65
CA ARG A 3 5.13 2.41 6.70
C ARG A 3 4.98 1.90 5.28
N LEU A 4 4.08 2.54 4.52
CA LEU A 4 3.80 2.21 3.14
C LEU A 4 4.07 3.42 2.25
N TYR A 5 4.39 3.13 0.99
CA TYR A 5 4.50 4.08 -0.11
C TYR A 5 3.89 3.43 -1.35
N ALA A 6 3.15 4.19 -2.14
CA ALA A 6 2.68 3.80 -3.46
C ALA A 6 2.78 4.97 -4.43
N MET A 7 3.10 4.69 -5.68
CA MET A 7 3.09 5.65 -6.78
C MET A 7 2.31 5.03 -7.93
N HIS A 8 1.46 5.83 -8.55
CA HIS A 8 0.84 5.52 -9.85
C HIS A 8 1.00 6.72 -10.79
N ALA A 9 1.55 6.48 -11.97
CA ALA A 9 1.88 7.50 -12.96
C ALA A 9 1.49 7.06 -14.36
N ASN A 10 1.18 8.02 -15.22
CA ASN A 10 0.80 7.74 -16.60
C ASN A 10 1.98 7.33 -17.47
N GLU A 11 3.18 7.78 -17.11
CA GLU A 11 4.44 7.36 -17.70
C GLU A 11 5.33 6.70 -16.64
N PRO A 12 6.24 5.80 -17.04
CA PRO A 12 7.19 5.22 -16.08
C PRO A 12 8.01 6.30 -15.38
N THR A 13 8.10 6.22 -14.06
CA THR A 13 8.74 7.21 -13.19
C THR A 13 9.68 6.53 -12.20
N ARG A 14 10.82 7.17 -11.93
CA ARG A 14 11.78 6.71 -10.92
C ARG A 14 11.30 7.04 -9.51
N VAL A 15 11.46 6.09 -8.60
CA VAL A 15 11.05 6.22 -7.18
C VAL A 15 12.22 6.26 -6.20
N GLU A 16 13.47 6.10 -6.68
CA GLU A 16 14.67 6.01 -5.82
C GLU A 16 14.77 7.17 -4.82
N CYS A 17 14.50 8.40 -5.25
CA CYS A 17 14.55 9.54 -4.36
C CYS A 17 13.52 9.42 -3.23
N GLY A 18 12.27 9.05 -3.53
CA GLY A 18 11.24 8.88 -2.51
C GLY A 18 11.49 7.68 -1.58
N LEU A 19 12.08 6.61 -2.10
CA LEU A 19 12.36 5.41 -1.30
C LEU A 19 13.64 5.54 -0.46
N VAL A 20 14.67 6.21 -0.96
CA VAL A 20 16.03 6.15 -0.39
C VAL A 20 16.61 7.52 0.00
N LYS A 21 16.45 8.55 -0.84
CA LYS A 21 17.27 9.78 -0.75
C LYS A 21 16.57 10.96 -0.08
N ALA A 22 15.25 11.02 -0.12
CA ALA A 22 14.46 12.10 0.45
C ALA A 22 14.60 12.19 1.98
N GLN A 23 14.29 13.36 2.53
CA GLN A 23 14.47 13.68 3.95
C GLN A 23 13.72 12.69 4.86
N ASN A 24 12.50 12.31 4.47
CA ASN A 24 11.70 11.30 5.15
C ASN A 24 11.42 10.10 4.23
N ALA A 25 12.42 9.70 3.44
CA ALA A 25 12.33 8.53 2.57
C ALA A 25 11.94 7.27 3.32
N LEU A 26 11.35 6.29 2.62
CA LEU A 26 10.91 5.04 3.26
C LEU A 26 12.06 4.29 3.98
N MET A 27 13.29 4.39 3.47
CA MET A 27 14.49 3.88 4.14
C MET A 27 14.80 4.62 5.46
N GLN A 28 14.58 5.93 5.53
CA GLN A 28 14.73 6.71 6.77
C GLN A 28 13.61 6.35 7.75
N GLN A 29 12.37 6.26 7.27
CA GLN A 29 11.23 5.80 8.05
C GLN A 29 11.47 4.38 8.60
N SER A 30 12.23 3.52 7.91
CA SER A 30 12.64 2.22 8.44
C SER A 30 13.57 2.32 9.65
N LYS A 31 14.46 3.32 9.72
CA LYS A 31 15.30 3.59 10.89
C LYS A 31 14.50 4.20 12.04
N GLY A 32 13.65 5.17 11.72
CA GLY A 32 12.81 5.87 12.67
C GLY A 32 11.74 6.65 11.92
N ASP A 33 10.48 6.34 12.20
CA ASP A 33 9.36 7.14 11.70
C ASP A 33 9.22 8.48 12.45
N MET A 34 8.26 9.33 12.06
CA MET A 34 8.01 10.60 12.77
C MET A 34 7.64 10.46 14.26
N GLN A 35 7.33 9.24 14.73
CA GLN A 35 7.07 8.93 16.14
C GLN A 35 8.31 8.31 16.83
N GLY A 36 9.43 8.19 16.14
CA GLY A 36 10.68 7.63 16.65
C GLY A 36 10.76 6.11 16.69
N TYR A 37 9.81 5.40 16.08
CA TYR A 37 9.82 3.94 16.06
C TYR A 37 10.57 3.38 14.85
N ALA A 38 11.40 2.36 15.08
CA ALA A 38 12.09 1.63 14.02
C ALA A 38 11.20 0.56 13.37
N HIS A 39 11.45 0.28 12.09
CA HIS A 39 10.74 -0.71 11.26
C HIS A 39 11.77 -1.64 10.62
N GLY A 40 12.37 -2.50 11.44
CA GLY A 40 13.47 -3.37 11.05
C GLY A 40 13.07 -4.83 10.74
N HIS A 41 11.77 -5.14 10.69
CA HIS A 41 11.27 -6.53 10.63
C HIS A 41 10.92 -7.00 9.21
N GLY A 42 11.54 -6.38 8.20
CA GLY A 42 11.35 -6.69 6.79
C GLY A 42 10.97 -5.49 5.94
N TRP A 43 11.18 -5.63 4.64
CA TRP A 43 10.73 -4.69 3.63
C TRP A 43 10.33 -5.43 2.36
N GLY A 44 9.53 -4.77 1.54
CA GLY A 44 9.23 -5.24 0.20
C GLY A 44 8.92 -4.10 -0.74
N VAL A 45 9.23 -4.32 -2.02
CA VAL A 45 8.86 -3.42 -3.10
C VAL A 45 8.29 -4.27 -4.23
N ALA A 46 7.19 -3.79 -4.81
CA ALA A 46 6.57 -4.36 -5.98
C ALA A 46 6.43 -3.28 -7.05
N ASP A 47 6.81 -3.61 -8.28
CA ASP A 47 6.53 -2.84 -9.49
C ASP A 47 5.97 -3.78 -10.57
N TYR A 48 5.69 -3.26 -11.77
CA TYR A 48 5.09 -4.03 -12.85
C TYR A 48 5.95 -4.00 -14.10
N ASN A 49 6.18 -5.19 -14.67
CA ASN A 49 6.84 -5.36 -15.96
C ASN A 49 5.94 -6.20 -16.88
N ASN A 50 5.57 -5.65 -18.03
CA ASN A 50 4.65 -6.28 -19.00
C ASN A 50 3.35 -6.81 -18.36
N GLY A 51 2.76 -6.05 -17.44
CA GLY A 51 1.50 -6.39 -16.76
C GLY A 51 1.62 -7.44 -15.65
N LEU A 52 2.83 -7.93 -15.35
CA LEU A 52 3.09 -8.86 -14.24
C LEU A 52 3.86 -8.16 -13.12
N PRO A 53 3.51 -8.43 -11.85
CA PRO A 53 4.21 -7.82 -10.74
C PRO A 53 5.59 -8.47 -10.55
N LEU A 54 6.60 -7.64 -10.35
CA LEU A 54 7.93 -8.04 -9.89
C LEU A 54 8.03 -7.67 -8.41
N LEU A 55 8.38 -8.65 -7.56
CA LEU A 55 8.47 -8.45 -6.12
C LEU A 55 9.87 -8.74 -5.62
N GLU A 56 10.43 -7.80 -4.87
CA GLU A 56 11.60 -8.05 -4.03
C GLU A 56 11.22 -7.83 -2.57
N LYS A 57 11.48 -8.83 -1.72
CA LYS A 57 11.20 -8.78 -0.29
C LYS A 57 12.39 -9.29 0.50
N GLN A 58 12.59 -8.73 1.69
CA GLN A 58 13.55 -9.23 2.67
C GLN A 58 12.93 -9.17 4.07
N THR A 59 13.45 -10.01 4.97
CA THR A 59 12.97 -10.10 6.36
C THR A 59 13.76 -9.27 7.36
N TRP A 60 14.77 -8.52 6.89
CA TRP A 60 15.56 -7.57 7.68
C TRP A 60 15.25 -6.12 7.32
N ALA A 61 15.81 -5.17 8.07
CA ALA A 61 15.56 -3.75 7.90
C ALA A 61 15.99 -3.20 6.52
N ALA A 62 15.24 -2.23 5.98
CA ALA A 62 15.57 -1.62 4.69
C ALA A 62 16.89 -0.83 4.72
N PHE A 63 17.27 -0.32 5.89
CA PHE A 63 18.52 0.40 6.09
C PHE A 63 19.74 -0.50 6.35
N HIS A 64 19.56 -1.83 6.38
CA HIS A 64 20.67 -2.77 6.50
C HIS A 64 21.18 -3.17 5.10
N GLY A 65 22.44 -2.81 4.81
CA GLY A 65 23.09 -3.08 3.54
C GLY A 65 22.51 -2.28 2.38
N GLU A 66 22.83 -2.70 1.16
CA GLU A 66 22.49 -1.96 -0.07
C GLU A 66 21.31 -2.55 -0.86
N HIS A 67 20.67 -3.62 -0.37
CA HIS A 67 19.65 -4.34 -1.14
C HIS A 67 18.46 -3.45 -1.50
N PHE A 68 17.87 -2.79 -0.50
CA PHE A 68 16.74 -1.89 -0.71
C PHE A 68 17.10 -0.74 -1.65
N ALA A 69 18.27 -0.12 -1.45
CA ALA A 69 18.74 0.98 -2.28
C ALA A 69 19.01 0.55 -3.74
N ARG A 70 19.67 -0.59 -3.94
CA ARG A 70 19.93 -1.14 -5.29
C ARG A 70 18.65 -1.52 -6.01
N ASN A 71 17.66 -2.06 -5.30
CA ASN A 71 16.36 -2.35 -5.87
C ASN A 71 15.64 -1.04 -6.28
N ALA A 72 15.52 -0.09 -5.35
CA ALA A 72 14.88 1.20 -5.61
C ALA A 72 15.52 1.99 -6.76
N ALA A 73 16.84 1.89 -6.95
CA ALA A 73 17.57 2.55 -8.05
C ALA A 73 17.27 1.96 -9.43
N ARG A 74 16.79 0.70 -9.51
CA ARG A 74 16.47 0.02 -10.78
C ARG A 74 15.02 0.22 -11.21
N ILE A 75 14.15 0.59 -10.29
CA ILE A 75 12.71 0.73 -10.55
C ILE A 75 12.46 1.94 -11.45
N TYR A 76 11.84 1.66 -12.59
CA TYR A 76 11.34 2.64 -13.53
C TYR A 76 10.00 2.12 -14.07
N ALA A 77 8.91 2.49 -13.39
CA ALA A 77 7.61 1.86 -13.60
C ALA A 77 6.47 2.88 -13.45
N ARG A 78 5.30 2.55 -13.99
CA ARG A 78 4.06 3.34 -13.81
C ARG A 78 3.47 3.13 -12.43
N THR A 79 3.59 1.93 -11.87
CA THR A 79 3.00 1.56 -10.57
C THR A 79 4.05 0.94 -9.68
N VAL A 80 4.19 1.47 -8.47
CA VAL A 80 5.10 0.96 -7.44
C VAL A 80 4.38 0.91 -6.11
N VAL A 81 4.56 -0.17 -5.35
CA VAL A 81 4.12 -0.30 -3.96
C VAL A 81 5.30 -0.77 -3.11
N ALA A 82 5.68 0.01 -2.12
CA ALA A 82 6.75 -0.30 -1.19
C ALA A 82 6.26 -0.29 0.26
N HIS A 83 6.86 -1.12 1.10
CA HIS A 83 6.45 -1.26 2.48
C HIS A 83 7.63 -1.64 3.37
N VAL A 84 7.76 -0.99 4.53
CA VAL A 84 8.73 -1.35 5.59
C VAL A 84 7.97 -1.79 6.85
N ARG A 85 8.35 -2.95 7.38
CA ARG A 85 7.56 -3.67 8.38
C ARG A 85 8.08 -3.43 9.79
N ARG A 86 7.12 -3.19 10.70
CA ARG A 86 7.30 -3.32 12.15
C ARG A 86 6.37 -4.42 12.64
N ALA A 87 6.90 -5.64 12.77
CA ALA A 87 6.15 -6.82 13.19
C ALA A 87 5.47 -6.60 14.56
N THR A 88 4.17 -6.30 14.54
CA THR A 88 3.28 -6.31 15.71
C THR A 88 2.40 -7.55 15.74
N VAL A 89 2.20 -8.19 14.57
CA VAL A 89 1.44 -9.42 14.37
C VAL A 89 2.23 -10.31 13.42
N GLY A 90 2.29 -11.61 13.73
CA GLY A 90 3.04 -12.62 12.99
C GLY A 90 4.56 -12.51 13.20
N GLY A 91 5.27 -13.63 13.08
CA GLY A 91 6.73 -13.67 13.14
C GLY A 91 7.40 -12.96 11.95
N THR A 92 8.73 -12.87 12.00
CA THR A 92 9.54 -12.36 10.88
C THR A 92 9.73 -13.47 9.85
N SER A 93 8.95 -13.43 8.76
CA SER A 93 9.04 -14.38 7.63
C SER A 93 8.66 -13.69 6.32
N MET A 94 8.98 -14.32 5.19
CA MET A 94 8.68 -13.78 3.86
C MET A 94 7.18 -13.75 3.56
N GLU A 95 6.46 -14.73 4.09
CA GLU A 95 5.01 -14.88 3.98
C GLU A 95 4.31 -13.79 4.76
N ASN A 96 4.87 -13.35 5.90
CA ASN A 96 4.32 -12.26 6.72
C ASN A 96 4.79 -10.86 6.28
N THR A 97 5.52 -10.76 5.15
CA THR A 97 6.13 -9.51 4.69
C THR A 97 5.41 -9.00 3.45
N HIS A 98 4.91 -7.77 3.54
CA HIS A 98 4.34 -7.01 2.43
C HIS A 98 5.37 -6.67 1.35
N PRO A 99 4.93 -6.40 0.10
CA PRO A 99 3.55 -6.57 -0.39
C PRO A 99 3.15 -8.05 -0.54
N PHE A 100 1.85 -8.31 -0.40
CA PHE A 100 1.23 -9.59 -0.77
C PHE A 100 0.87 -9.58 -2.26
N HIS A 101 0.76 -10.76 -2.87
CA HIS A 101 0.36 -10.86 -4.28
C HIS A 101 -0.48 -12.10 -4.58
N HIS A 102 -1.29 -12.01 -5.64
CA HIS A 102 -1.99 -13.14 -6.25
C HIS A 102 -2.27 -12.80 -7.72
N GLY A 103 -1.68 -13.57 -8.64
CA GLY A 103 -1.68 -13.22 -10.06
C GLY A 103 -1.08 -11.83 -10.27
N LYS A 104 -1.83 -10.94 -10.93
CA LYS A 104 -1.42 -9.54 -11.13
C LYS A 104 -1.64 -8.63 -9.93
N TRP A 105 -2.35 -9.06 -8.90
CA TRP A 105 -2.74 -8.19 -7.79
C TRP A 105 -1.62 -8.05 -6.77
N ILE A 106 -1.34 -6.82 -6.35
CA ILE A 106 -0.45 -6.44 -5.26
C ILE A 106 -1.27 -5.79 -4.14
N PHE A 107 -0.94 -6.13 -2.89
CA PHE A 107 -1.59 -5.56 -1.71
C PHE A 107 -0.60 -5.18 -0.60
N ALA A 108 -0.77 -3.98 -0.05
CA ALA A 108 -0.07 -3.51 1.14
C ALA A 108 -1.06 -3.01 2.19
N HIS A 109 -0.81 -3.35 3.47
CA HIS A 109 -1.65 -2.93 4.58
C HIS A 109 -0.80 -2.36 5.73
N ASN A 110 -1.10 -1.12 6.11
CA ASN A 110 -0.59 -0.49 7.32
C ASN A 110 -1.72 -0.33 8.33
N GLY A 111 -1.81 -1.29 9.25
CA GLY A 111 -2.92 -1.34 10.17
C GLY A 111 -2.90 -2.61 10.98
N THR A 112 -3.96 -2.81 11.76
CA THR A 112 -4.17 -4.04 12.51
C THR A 112 -5.66 -4.22 12.71
N VAL A 113 -6.14 -5.43 12.48
CA VAL A 113 -7.47 -5.88 12.90
C VAL A 113 -7.34 -6.40 14.34
N PRO A 114 -7.82 -5.66 15.35
CA PRO A 114 -7.68 -6.07 16.74
C PRO A 114 -8.52 -7.31 17.05
N ASN A 115 -8.06 -8.11 18.01
CA ASN A 115 -8.68 -9.40 18.38
C ASN A 115 -8.82 -10.34 17.16
N PHE A 116 -7.80 -10.36 16.31
CA PHE A 116 -7.85 -11.04 15.02
C PHE A 116 -8.20 -12.53 15.14
N ASP A 117 -7.80 -13.23 16.21
CA ASP A 117 -8.18 -14.64 16.39
C ASP A 117 -9.70 -14.87 16.47
N LEU A 118 -10.47 -13.86 16.88
CA LEU A 118 -11.93 -13.89 16.91
C LEU A 118 -12.56 -13.38 15.60
N VAL A 119 -11.89 -12.47 14.89
CA VAL A 119 -12.36 -11.95 13.59
C VAL A 119 -12.04 -12.93 12.45
N ARG A 120 -10.89 -13.61 12.53
CA ARG A 120 -10.36 -14.52 11.50
C ARG A 120 -11.39 -15.57 11.08
N PRO A 121 -12.07 -16.31 11.96
CA PRO A 121 -13.09 -17.27 11.53
C PRO A 121 -14.19 -16.67 10.66
N LEU A 122 -14.63 -15.44 10.96
CA LEU A 122 -15.66 -14.73 10.18
C LEU A 122 -15.15 -14.36 8.79
N ILE A 123 -13.91 -13.86 8.70
CA ILE A 123 -13.24 -13.59 7.42
C ILE A 123 -13.13 -14.88 6.60
N LEU A 124 -12.65 -15.97 7.22
CA LEU A 124 -12.44 -17.23 6.55
C LEU A 124 -13.77 -17.78 6.03
N GLU A 125 -14.83 -17.80 6.83
CA GLU A 125 -16.17 -18.28 6.46
C GLU A 125 -16.73 -17.60 5.20
N HIS A 126 -16.50 -16.30 5.04
CA HIS A 126 -17.00 -15.50 3.92
C HIS A 126 -16.01 -15.42 2.73
N MET A 127 -14.82 -16.02 2.86
CA MET A 127 -13.81 -16.11 1.82
C MET A 127 -14.02 -17.35 0.95
N ASP A 128 -13.69 -17.24 -0.33
CA ASP A 128 -13.62 -18.38 -1.22
C ASP A 128 -12.66 -19.48 -0.72
N PRO A 129 -13.05 -20.79 -0.77
CA PRO A 129 -12.18 -21.88 -0.32
C PRO A 129 -10.83 -21.92 -1.00
N LEU A 130 -10.73 -21.56 -2.30
CA LEU A 130 -9.45 -21.52 -3.00
C LEU A 130 -8.53 -20.48 -2.38
N HIS A 131 -9.01 -19.24 -2.22
CA HIS A 131 -8.25 -18.16 -1.58
C HIS A 131 -7.88 -18.49 -0.13
N ARG A 132 -8.76 -19.19 0.60
CA ARG A 132 -8.49 -19.66 1.96
C ARG A 132 -7.31 -20.63 2.01
N SER A 133 -7.24 -21.55 1.04
CA SER A 133 -6.16 -22.55 0.97
C SER A 133 -4.80 -21.97 0.59
N GLU A 134 -4.78 -20.79 -0.03
CA GLU A 134 -3.55 -20.12 -0.46
C GLU A 134 -2.99 -19.11 0.57
N ILE A 135 -3.59 -19.00 1.76
CA ILE A 135 -3.01 -18.21 2.85
C ILE A 135 -1.75 -18.94 3.35
N ALA A 136 -0.59 -18.29 3.24
CA ALA A 136 0.70 -18.88 3.60
C ALA A 136 1.24 -18.36 4.95
N GLY A 137 0.94 -17.12 5.28
CA GLY A 137 1.33 -16.45 6.52
C GLY A 137 0.24 -16.49 7.59
N THR A 138 0.49 -15.74 8.66
CA THR A 138 -0.36 -15.71 9.87
C THR A 138 -0.89 -14.32 10.19
N THR A 139 -0.53 -13.32 9.37
CA THR A 139 -0.96 -11.94 9.59
C THR A 139 -2.42 -11.73 9.20
N ASP A 140 -3.07 -10.83 9.93
CA ASP A 140 -4.36 -10.26 9.54
C ASP A 140 -4.34 -9.66 8.12
N SER A 141 -3.21 -9.06 7.75
CA SER A 141 -2.99 -8.36 6.49
C SER A 141 -3.17 -9.28 5.27
N GLU A 142 -2.62 -10.49 5.32
CA GLU A 142 -2.81 -11.49 4.26
C GLU A 142 -4.27 -11.96 4.18
N HIS A 143 -4.91 -12.16 5.33
CA HIS A 143 -6.29 -12.62 5.37
C HIS A 143 -7.24 -11.54 4.82
N VAL A 144 -6.99 -10.26 5.14
CA VAL A 144 -7.71 -9.13 4.55
C VAL A 144 -7.49 -9.10 3.04
N PHE A 145 -6.25 -9.26 2.56
CA PHE A 145 -5.97 -9.31 1.13
C PHE A 145 -6.76 -10.42 0.41
N ARG A 146 -6.64 -11.66 0.90
CA ARG A 146 -7.31 -12.82 0.31
C ARG A 146 -8.82 -12.69 0.35
N TYR A 147 -9.36 -12.12 1.42
CA TYR A 147 -10.79 -11.87 1.57
C TYR A 147 -11.29 -10.89 0.51
N LEU A 148 -10.72 -9.68 0.47
CA LEU A 148 -11.15 -8.63 -0.46
C LEU A 148 -11.02 -9.10 -1.92
N LEU A 149 -9.91 -9.75 -2.25
CA LEU A 149 -9.70 -10.27 -3.60
C LEU A 149 -10.68 -11.40 -3.94
N SER A 150 -10.97 -12.30 -3.00
CA SER A 150 -11.95 -13.38 -3.22
C SER A 150 -13.37 -12.84 -3.46
N LEU A 151 -13.76 -11.76 -2.77
CA LEU A 151 -15.05 -11.11 -3.00
C LEU A 151 -15.12 -10.52 -4.41
N PHE A 152 -14.04 -9.88 -4.86
CA PHE A 152 -13.99 -9.24 -6.16
C PHE A 152 -13.96 -10.27 -7.30
N LEU A 153 -13.12 -11.31 -7.19
CA LEU A 153 -13.00 -12.32 -8.24
C LEU A 153 -14.26 -13.18 -8.38
N ARG A 154 -15.08 -13.30 -7.33
CA ARG A 154 -16.39 -13.96 -7.42
C ARG A 154 -17.44 -13.13 -8.14
N HIS A 155 -17.38 -11.80 -7.98
CA HIS A 155 -18.37 -10.85 -8.51
C HIS A 155 -17.72 -9.62 -9.14
N PRO A 156 -16.89 -9.78 -10.18
CA PRO A 156 -16.15 -8.66 -10.78
C PRO A 156 -17.08 -7.62 -11.41
N GLU A 157 -18.28 -8.02 -11.84
CA GLU A 157 -19.32 -7.15 -12.41
C GLU A 157 -19.81 -6.06 -11.46
N ARG A 158 -19.60 -6.24 -10.14
CA ARG A 158 -19.97 -5.25 -9.12
C ARG A 158 -18.98 -4.09 -9.03
N GLY A 159 -17.83 -4.20 -9.68
CA GLY A 159 -16.77 -3.20 -9.67
C GLY A 159 -15.86 -3.29 -8.44
N LEU A 160 -14.57 -3.07 -8.66
CA LEU A 160 -13.53 -3.19 -7.63
C LEU A 160 -13.80 -2.26 -6.44
N LYS A 161 -14.19 -1.01 -6.71
CA LYS A 161 -14.46 0.00 -5.68
C LYS A 161 -15.54 -0.42 -4.70
N THR A 162 -16.69 -0.82 -5.24
CA THR A 162 -17.83 -1.25 -4.43
C THR A 162 -17.50 -2.48 -3.61
N VAL A 163 -16.82 -3.47 -4.19
CA VAL A 163 -16.50 -4.71 -3.49
C VAL A 163 -15.47 -4.49 -2.37
N VAL A 164 -14.41 -3.71 -2.63
CA VAL A 164 -13.40 -3.39 -1.62
C VAL A 164 -14.00 -2.55 -0.49
N GLY A 165 -14.78 -1.53 -0.80
CA GLY A 165 -15.46 -0.70 0.20
C GLY A 165 -16.33 -1.54 1.14
N GLN A 166 -17.22 -2.35 0.59
CA GLN A 166 -18.09 -3.23 1.38
C GLN A 166 -17.33 -4.29 2.18
N GLY A 167 -16.26 -4.86 1.59
CA GLY A 167 -15.41 -5.82 2.29
C GLY A 167 -14.72 -5.20 3.52
N LEU A 168 -14.18 -3.98 3.37
CA LEU A 168 -13.58 -3.23 4.48
C LEU A 168 -14.60 -2.87 5.56
N GLU A 169 -15.77 -2.36 5.18
CA GLU A 169 -16.88 -2.08 6.11
C GLU A 169 -17.30 -3.32 6.90
N GLN A 170 -17.35 -4.48 6.24
CA GLN A 170 -17.71 -5.73 6.89
C GLN A 170 -16.65 -6.17 7.92
N ILE A 171 -15.36 -6.02 7.61
CA ILE A 171 -14.27 -6.28 8.57
C ILE A 171 -14.38 -5.36 9.78
N ILE A 172 -14.70 -4.09 9.57
CA ILE A 172 -14.87 -3.12 10.65
C ILE A 172 -16.05 -3.53 11.54
N LYS A 173 -17.22 -3.83 10.96
CA LYS A 173 -18.40 -4.30 11.70
C LYS A 173 -18.13 -5.55 12.53
N TRP A 174 -17.41 -6.51 11.98
CA TRP A 174 -17.02 -7.71 12.73
C TRP A 174 -16.12 -7.38 13.92
N SER A 175 -15.13 -6.49 13.72
CA SER A 175 -14.21 -6.08 14.78
C SER A 175 -14.94 -5.31 15.89
N GLU A 176 -15.85 -4.40 15.53
CA GLU A 176 -16.65 -3.63 16.49
C GLU A 176 -17.61 -4.52 17.28
N ARG A 177 -18.24 -5.51 16.65
CA ARG A 177 -19.10 -6.48 17.35
C ARG A 177 -18.32 -7.27 18.40
N ILE A 178 -17.06 -7.60 18.12
CA ILE A 178 -16.19 -8.32 19.05
C ILE A 178 -15.69 -7.40 20.16
N ASN A 179 -15.27 -6.18 19.83
CA ASN A 179 -14.81 -5.20 20.79
C ASN A 179 -15.03 -3.77 20.28
N PRO A 180 -16.09 -3.07 20.73
CA PRO A 180 -16.42 -1.71 20.29
C PRO A 180 -15.36 -0.65 20.63
N LYS A 181 -14.47 -0.94 21.59
CA LYS A 181 -13.38 -0.02 21.98
C LYS A 181 -12.11 -0.21 21.16
N ALA A 182 -12.04 -1.28 20.37
CA ALA A 182 -10.84 -1.61 19.64
C ALA A 182 -10.66 -0.69 18.42
N ARG A 183 -9.44 -0.20 18.21
CA ARG A 183 -9.13 0.71 17.10
C ARG A 183 -8.59 -0.08 15.91
N VAL A 184 -9.51 -0.49 15.04
CA VAL A 184 -9.18 -1.06 13.72
C VAL A 184 -8.31 -0.07 12.95
N GLY A 185 -7.22 -0.53 12.35
CA GLY A 185 -6.47 0.21 11.35
C GLY A 185 -6.51 -0.54 10.03
N LEU A 186 -6.92 0.14 8.95
CA LEU A 186 -7.07 -0.44 7.60
C LEU A 186 -6.60 0.57 6.56
N ASN A 187 -5.33 1.02 6.65
CA ASN A 187 -4.74 1.72 5.50
C ASN A 187 -4.27 0.68 4.51
N ILE A 188 -4.97 0.53 3.39
CA ILE A 188 -4.62 -0.44 2.36
C ILE A 188 -4.25 0.26 1.05
N VAL A 189 -3.46 -0.43 0.24
CA VAL A 189 -3.26 -0.21 -1.19
C VAL A 189 -3.48 -1.57 -1.85
N LEU A 190 -4.38 -1.65 -2.83
CA LEU A 190 -4.61 -2.80 -3.70
C LEU A 190 -4.51 -2.32 -5.15
N THR A 191 -3.74 -3.03 -5.96
CA THR A 191 -3.54 -2.64 -7.36
C THR A 191 -3.28 -3.86 -8.23
N ASP A 192 -3.66 -3.78 -9.51
CA ASP A 192 -3.31 -4.74 -10.56
C ASP A 192 -2.29 -4.19 -11.58
N GLY A 193 -1.71 -3.03 -11.28
CA GLY A 193 -0.76 -2.32 -12.15
C GLY A 193 -1.40 -1.19 -12.95
N GLU A 194 -2.69 -1.28 -13.25
CA GLU A 194 -3.44 -0.26 -14.00
C GLU A 194 -4.46 0.50 -13.13
N HIS A 195 -5.01 -0.17 -12.12
CA HIS A 195 -5.93 0.44 -11.16
C HIS A 195 -5.30 0.46 -9.78
N VAL A 196 -5.50 1.54 -9.04
CA VAL A 196 -5.15 1.60 -7.61
C VAL A 196 -6.40 1.93 -6.81
N ILE A 197 -6.67 1.11 -5.80
CA ILE A 197 -7.67 1.38 -4.79
C ILE A 197 -7.07 1.24 -3.41
N GLY A 198 -7.50 2.07 -2.48
CA GLY A 198 -7.14 1.86 -1.10
C GLY A 198 -8.07 2.57 -0.13
N SER A 199 -7.68 2.55 1.14
CA SER A 199 -8.41 3.26 2.18
C SER A 199 -7.47 3.93 3.17
N ARG A 200 -8.00 4.94 3.85
CA ARG A 200 -7.46 5.43 5.12
C ARG A 200 -8.45 5.12 6.24
N PHE A 201 -8.02 4.36 7.25
CA PHE A 201 -8.79 4.12 8.46
C PHE A 201 -7.88 4.05 9.69
N ASN A 202 -8.02 5.06 10.57
CA ASN A 202 -7.37 5.22 11.87
C ASN A 202 -5.83 5.09 11.87
N ARG A 203 -5.17 5.38 10.75
CA ARG A 203 -3.71 5.49 10.61
C ARG A 203 -3.38 6.69 9.72
N SER A 204 -2.17 7.24 9.83
CA SER A 204 -1.74 8.35 8.99
C SER A 204 -1.61 7.88 7.53
N LEU A 205 -2.09 8.72 6.61
CA LEU A 205 -1.95 8.53 5.17
C LEU A 205 -1.98 9.90 4.51
N HIS A 206 -1.05 10.12 3.60
CA HIS A 206 -0.87 11.35 2.88
C HIS A 206 -0.82 11.05 1.39
N TYR A 207 -1.15 12.05 0.59
CA TYR A 207 -1.09 11.98 -0.85
C TYR A 207 -0.38 13.21 -1.42
N LEU A 208 0.19 13.04 -2.61
CA LEU A 208 0.78 14.09 -3.42
C LEU A 208 0.36 13.86 -4.86
N VAL A 209 -0.23 14.89 -5.49
CA VAL A 209 -0.62 14.87 -6.90
C VAL A 209 0.36 15.73 -7.68
N ARG A 210 0.80 15.21 -8.84
CA ARG A 210 1.61 15.95 -9.81
C ARG A 210 0.91 15.91 -11.15
N ASP A 211 0.72 17.08 -11.73
CA ASP A 211 0.10 17.30 -13.03
C ASP A 211 1.06 18.01 -14.01
N HIS A 212 2.34 18.11 -13.63
CA HIS A 212 3.40 18.75 -14.40
C HIS A 212 4.74 18.05 -14.19
N LEU A 213 5.65 18.26 -15.13
CA LEU A 213 7.05 17.89 -14.97
C LEU A 213 7.73 18.79 -13.95
N PHE A 214 8.55 18.21 -13.09
CA PHE A 214 9.35 18.94 -12.13
C PHE A 214 10.74 18.34 -12.00
N ASP A 215 11.70 19.18 -11.65
CA ASP A 215 13.00 18.72 -11.21
C ASP A 215 12.91 18.30 -9.76
N CYS A 216 13.31 17.06 -9.47
CA CYS A 216 13.26 16.55 -8.12
C CYS A 216 14.10 17.42 -7.17
N PRO A 217 13.54 17.89 -6.04
CA PRO A 217 14.27 18.73 -5.09
C PRO A 217 15.43 18.00 -4.38
N ILE A 218 15.52 16.67 -4.56
CA ILE A 218 16.55 15.82 -3.94
C ILE A 218 17.75 15.64 -4.87
N CYS A 219 17.52 15.38 -6.17
CA CYS A 219 18.59 15.07 -7.11
C CYS A 219 18.78 16.07 -8.26
N GLY A 220 17.90 17.08 -8.36
CA GLY A 220 17.95 18.13 -9.38
C GLY A 220 17.71 17.64 -10.81
N LYS A 221 17.01 16.51 -10.98
CA LYS A 221 16.73 15.91 -12.29
C LYS A 221 15.26 15.49 -12.39
N PRO A 222 14.68 15.44 -13.59
CA PRO A 222 13.38 14.82 -13.79
C PRO A 222 13.47 13.30 -13.55
N HIS A 223 12.42 12.72 -12.99
CA HIS A 223 12.32 11.27 -12.74
C HIS A 223 11.63 10.50 -13.87
N VAL A 224 11.19 11.19 -14.92
CA VAL A 224 10.43 10.63 -16.04
C VAL A 224 11.12 10.99 -17.36
N HIS A 225 11.17 10.06 -18.31
CA HIS A 225 11.54 10.33 -19.70
C HIS A 225 10.28 10.71 -20.48
N HIS A 226 9.87 11.97 -20.33
CA HIS A 226 8.57 12.44 -20.76
C HIS A 226 8.37 12.47 -22.28
N ASN A 227 7.22 11.98 -22.73
CA ASN A 227 6.71 12.19 -24.08
C ASN A 227 6.02 13.57 -24.16
N PRO A 228 6.53 14.53 -24.97
CA PRO A 228 5.95 15.87 -25.08
C PRO A 228 4.51 15.93 -25.63
N ARG A 229 3.94 14.81 -26.08
CA ARG A 229 2.57 14.72 -26.61
C ARG A 229 1.52 14.43 -25.55
N THR A 230 1.93 14.13 -24.32
CA THR A 230 1.04 13.77 -23.21
C THR A 230 1.30 14.71 -22.04
N ALA A 231 0.28 15.04 -21.24
CA ALA A 231 0.51 15.72 -19.97
C ALA A 231 1.00 14.69 -18.95
N TYR A 232 2.04 14.99 -18.17
CA TYR A 232 2.51 14.08 -17.12
C TYR A 232 1.55 14.13 -15.92
N GLN A 233 1.19 12.95 -15.41
CA GLN A 233 0.37 12.84 -14.21
C GLN A 233 0.90 11.73 -13.32
N SER A 234 1.01 12.01 -12.02
CA SER A 234 1.31 10.99 -11.03
C SER A 234 0.68 11.30 -9.68
N VAL A 235 0.25 10.24 -8.99
CA VAL A 235 -0.24 10.30 -7.62
C VAL A 235 0.67 9.42 -6.77
N GLU A 236 1.16 10.00 -5.67
CA GLU A 236 1.90 9.29 -4.64
C GLU A 236 1.05 9.21 -3.38
N ILE A 237 1.07 8.06 -2.70
CA ILE A 237 0.40 7.80 -1.43
C ILE A 237 1.44 7.29 -0.44
N ALA A 238 1.50 7.85 0.76
CA ALA A 238 2.48 7.43 1.77
C ALA A 238 1.93 7.51 3.19
N SER A 239 2.42 6.66 4.09
CA SER A 239 2.06 6.75 5.51
C SER A 239 2.40 8.10 6.14
N GLU A 240 3.50 8.72 5.69
CA GLU A 240 4.01 10.02 6.13
C GLU A 240 4.55 10.75 4.89
N PRO A 241 4.53 12.10 4.85
CA PRO A 241 5.14 12.88 3.77
C PRO A 241 6.59 12.45 3.56
N VAL A 242 6.94 12.12 2.33
CA VAL A 242 8.28 11.60 1.98
C VAL A 242 9.29 12.73 1.82
N THR A 243 8.82 13.86 1.29
CA THR A 243 9.57 15.10 1.07
C THR A 243 8.96 16.21 1.92
N LEU A 244 9.79 17.19 2.32
CA LEU A 244 9.35 18.31 3.18
C LEU A 244 9.00 19.58 2.40
N ASN A 245 9.45 19.69 1.14
CA ASN A 245 9.31 20.89 0.32
C ASN A 245 8.26 20.71 -0.79
N GLU A 246 7.33 19.78 -0.61
CA GLU A 246 6.29 19.45 -1.58
C GLU A 246 4.94 19.36 -0.87
N ASP A 247 3.87 19.60 -1.61
CA ASP A 247 2.52 19.71 -1.07
C ASP A 247 1.90 18.34 -0.80
N TRP A 248 2.38 17.69 0.26
CA TRP A 248 1.74 16.50 0.80
C TRP A 248 0.51 16.88 1.62
N TYR A 249 -0.64 16.31 1.25
CA TYR A 249 -1.89 16.52 1.94
C TYR A 249 -2.29 15.26 2.70
N GLU A 250 -2.91 15.43 3.87
CA GLU A 250 -3.46 14.29 4.62
C GLU A 250 -4.73 13.79 3.92
N VAL A 251 -4.81 12.48 3.64
CA VAL A 251 -6.07 11.84 3.18
C VAL A 251 -7.05 11.90 4.35
N PRO A 252 -8.33 12.32 4.22
CA PRO A 252 -9.26 12.33 5.35
C PRO A 252 -9.44 10.94 5.98
N ASN A 253 -9.65 10.85 7.29
CA ASN A 253 -9.90 9.56 7.93
C ASN A 253 -11.24 8.96 7.48
N LYS A 254 -11.35 7.62 7.47
CA LYS A 254 -12.51 6.86 6.98
C LYS A 254 -12.81 7.15 5.50
N THR A 255 -11.78 7.09 4.67
CA THR A 255 -11.86 7.38 3.24
C THR A 255 -11.52 6.13 2.45
N LEU A 256 -12.30 5.85 1.41
CA LEU A 256 -11.92 5.00 0.30
C LEU A 256 -11.38 5.91 -0.81
N TYR A 257 -10.24 5.57 -1.40
CA TYR A 257 -9.66 6.33 -2.50
C TYR A 257 -9.38 5.42 -3.69
N THR A 258 -9.50 5.98 -4.89
CA THR A 258 -9.12 5.33 -6.14
C THR A 258 -8.25 6.26 -6.96
N ILE A 259 -7.29 5.70 -7.69
CA ILE A 259 -6.61 6.43 -8.76
C ILE A 259 -7.20 5.91 -10.06
N ALA A 260 -7.99 6.76 -10.74
CA ALA A 260 -8.69 6.42 -11.96
C ALA A 260 -7.73 6.27 -13.17
N GLU A 261 -8.23 5.75 -14.29
CA GLU A 261 -7.45 5.58 -15.52
C GLU A 261 -6.88 6.90 -16.07
N ASP A 262 -7.48 8.04 -15.71
CA ASP A 262 -7.00 9.39 -16.02
C ASP A 262 -6.04 9.96 -14.95
N PHE A 263 -5.52 9.10 -14.07
CA PHE A 263 -4.57 9.41 -12.99
C PHE A 263 -5.09 10.43 -11.98
N ARG A 264 -6.40 10.64 -11.93
CA ARG A 264 -7.02 11.46 -10.88
C ARG A 264 -7.23 10.64 -9.62
N LEU A 265 -6.98 11.29 -8.50
CA LEU A 265 -7.24 10.75 -7.17
C LEU A 265 -8.67 11.11 -6.76
N ASP A 266 -9.54 10.11 -6.76
CA ASP A 266 -10.91 10.22 -6.25
C ASP A 266 -10.96 9.73 -4.81
N MET A 267 -11.75 10.40 -3.98
CA MET A 267 -11.94 10.06 -2.57
C MET A 267 -13.42 10.11 -2.21
N GLU A 268 -13.89 9.09 -1.51
CA GLU A 268 -15.24 9.05 -0.95
C GLU A 268 -15.21 8.54 0.49
N PRO A 269 -16.15 8.96 1.35
CA PRO A 269 -16.27 8.39 2.68
C PRO A 269 -16.46 6.87 2.60
N LEU A 270 -15.67 6.12 3.35
CA LEU A 270 -15.92 4.70 3.59
C LEU A 270 -17.19 4.63 4.45
N ALA A 271 -18.28 4.09 3.90
CA ALA A 271 -19.60 4.19 4.50
C ALA A 271 -19.67 3.36 5.78
N HIS A 272 -19.37 4.02 6.89
CA HIS A 272 -19.52 3.45 8.21
C HIS A 272 -20.88 3.89 8.75
N GLY A 273 -21.89 3.03 8.58
CA GLY A 273 -23.15 3.14 9.29
C GLY A 273 -22.96 3.11 10.80
#